data_AF-F8UK51-F1
#
_entry.id   AF-F8UK51-F1
#
_cell.length_a   1.000
_cell.length_b   1.000
_cell.length_c   1.000
_cell.angle_alpha   90.00
_cell.angle_beta   90.00
_cell.angle_gamma   90.00
#
_symmetry.space_group_name_H-M   'P 1'
#
loop_
_entity.id
_entity.type
_entity.pdbx_description
1 polymer ?
#
loop_
_entity_poly.entity_id
_entity_poly.type
_entity_poly.pdbx_seq_one_letter_code
_entity_poly.pdbx_strand_id
1 'polypeptide(L)'
;PWLYLTAVTVLLVIGLLDDRFDVSPFLRTGLQAGLAGLMIYHGLSLESLGQVIAPFSIKLGILGTVFTILITIGVINAFNMVDGIDGLLAGLSSASFAGIGVLMWLDEQYSLAYWCFALIVVLIPYAMFNL
;
A
#
# COMPACT_ATOMS: atom_id res chain seq x y z
N PRO A 1 8.01 -7.54 -9.64
CA PRO A 1 7.31 -6.48 -10.40
C PRO A 1 5.92 -6.90 -10.95
N TRP A 2 5.80 -8.02 -11.65
CA TRP A 2 4.54 -8.45 -12.28
C TRP A 2 3.38 -8.57 -11.28
N LEU A 3 3.61 -9.20 -10.12
CA LEU A 3 2.62 -9.39 -9.06
C LEU A 3 2.05 -8.05 -8.58
N TYR A 4 2.95 -7.11 -8.29
CA TYR A 4 2.61 -5.75 -7.88
C TYR A 4 1.79 -5.04 -8.96
N LEU A 5 2.24 -5.07 -10.22
CA LEU A 5 1.54 -4.42 -11.32
C LEU A 5 0.14 -5.02 -11.53
N THR A 6 0.00 -6.34 -11.43
CA THR A 6 -1.31 -6.99 -11.52
C THR A 6 -2.22 -6.58 -10.36
N ALA A 7 -1.71 -6.55 -9.12
CA ALA A 7 -2.49 -6.17 -7.95
C ALA A 7 -2.95 -4.71 -8.04
N VAL A 8 -2.05 -3.79 -8.36
CA VAL A 8 -2.38 -2.36 -8.52
C VAL A 8 -3.36 -2.14 -9.68
N THR A 9 -3.22 -2.87 -10.80
CA THR A 9 -4.17 -2.77 -11.92
C THR A 9 -5.56 -3.26 -11.52
N VAL A 10 -5.66 -4.38 -10.79
CA VAL A 10 -6.94 -4.89 -10.29
C VAL A 10 -7.56 -3.91 -9.30
N LEU A 11 -6.78 -3.37 -8.37
CA LEU A 11 -7.25 -2.36 -7.42
C LEU A 11 -7.73 -1.08 -8.13
N LEU A 12 -7.01 -0.62 -9.16
CA LEU A 12 -7.40 0.52 -9.98
C LEU A 12 -8.75 0.26 -10.67
N VAL A 13 -8.92 -0.90 -11.31
CA VAL A 13 -10.18 -1.26 -11.99
C VAL A 13 -11.32 -1.33 -10.98
N ILE A 14 -11.12 -1.94 -9.82
CA ILE A 14 -12.15 -2.01 -8.77
C ILE A 14 -12.50 -0.61 -8.26
N GLY A 15 -11.51 0.25 -8.02
CA GLY A 15 -11.74 1.64 -7.61
C GLY A 15 -12.59 2.40 -8.63
N LEU A 16 -12.24 2.32 -9.91
CA LEU A 16 -13.02 2.94 -10.99
C LEU A 16 -14.45 2.38 -11.11
N LEU A 17 -14.62 1.07 -10.87
CA LEU A 17 -15.95 0.45 -10.87
C LEU A 17 -16.76 0.90 -9.65
N ASP A 18 -16.12 1.04 -8.48
CA ASP A 18 -16.75 1.54 -7.27
C ASP A 18 -17.29 2.96 -7.45
N ASP A 19 -16.45 3.86 -8.00
CA ASP A 19 -16.82 5.25 -8.28
C ASP A 19 -18.03 5.36 -9.22
N ARG A 20 -18.22 4.38 -10.10
CA ARG A 20 -19.31 4.38 -11.09
C ARG A 20 -20.56 3.63 -10.65
N PHE A 21 -20.41 2.55 -9.88
CA PHE A 21 -21.48 1.59 -9.63
C PHE A 21 -21.81 1.38 -8.15
N ASP A 22 -21.16 2.10 -7.22
CA ASP A 22 -21.37 2.00 -5.77
C ASP A 22 -21.26 0.53 -5.30
N VAL A 23 -20.07 -0.04 -5.48
CA VAL A 23 -19.83 -1.47 -5.27
C VAL A 23 -19.90 -1.77 -3.79
N SER A 24 -20.58 -2.87 -3.43
CA SER A 24 -20.77 -3.18 -2.02
C SER A 24 -19.43 -3.30 -1.25
N PRO A 25 -19.30 -2.74 -0.03
CA PRO A 25 -18.08 -2.78 0.75
C PRO A 25 -17.55 -4.20 1.02
N PHE A 26 -18.45 -5.18 1.10
CA PHE A 26 -18.11 -6.59 1.28
C PHE A 26 -17.38 -7.16 0.05
N LEU A 27 -17.79 -6.80 -1.17
CA LEU A 27 -17.09 -7.21 -2.39
C LEU A 27 -15.71 -6.56 -2.48
N ARG A 28 -15.61 -5.26 -2.18
CA ARG A 28 -14.33 -4.53 -2.14
C ARG A 28 -13.34 -5.18 -1.18
N THR A 29 -13.78 -5.39 0.06
CA THR A 29 -12.95 -5.98 1.11
C THR A 29 -12.57 -7.43 0.78
N GLY A 30 -13.49 -8.20 0.20
CA GLY A 30 -13.22 -9.56 -0.25
C GLY A 30 -12.15 -9.64 -1.35
N LEU A 31 -12.19 -8.73 -2.33
CA LEU A 31 -11.19 -8.64 -3.39
C LEU A 31 -9.82 -8.20 -2.85
N GLN A 32 -9.78 -7.20 -1.97
CA GLN A 32 -8.56 -6.78 -1.29
C GLN A 32 -7.95 -7.92 -0.46
N ALA A 33 -8.77 -8.69 0.26
CA ALA A 33 -8.34 -9.87 1.01
C ALA A 33 -7.79 -10.96 0.09
N GLY A 34 -8.44 -11.19 -1.06
CA GLY A 34 -7.97 -12.14 -2.08
C GLY A 34 -6.61 -11.74 -2.67
N LEU A 35 -6.42 -10.45 -2.98
CA LEU A 35 -5.14 -9.92 -3.44
C LEU A 35 -4.05 -10.04 -2.37
N ALA A 36 -4.36 -9.74 -1.11
CA ALA A 36 -3.44 -9.95 0.00
C ALA A 36 -3.07 -11.44 0.17
N GLY A 37 -4.05 -12.35 0.03
CA GLY A 37 -3.82 -13.79 0.02
C GLY A 37 -2.89 -14.23 -1.13
N LEU A 38 -3.06 -13.67 -2.32
CA LEU A 38 -2.21 -13.93 -3.48
C LEU A 38 -0.78 -13.40 -3.26
N MET A 39 -0.61 -12.26 -2.58
CA MET A 39 0.70 -11.77 -2.17
C MET A 39 1.37 -12.71 -1.16
N ILE A 40 0.63 -13.17 -0.16
CA ILE A 40 1.11 -14.11 0.85
C ILE A 40 1.52 -15.45 0.21
N TYR A 41 0.76 -15.95 -0.76
CA TYR A 41 1.10 -17.17 -1.49
C TYR A 41 2.46 -17.06 -2.20
N HIS A 42 2.85 -15.86 -2.64
CA HIS A 42 4.16 -15.58 -3.24
C HIS A 42 5.26 -15.26 -2.21
N GLY A 43 5.00 -15.49 -0.91
CA GLY A 43 5.95 -15.25 0.17
C GLY A 43 6.02 -13.80 0.65
N LEU A 44 5.12 -12.92 0.21
CA LEU A 44 5.05 -11.53 0.66
C LEU A 44 4.13 -11.43 1.88
N SER A 45 4.60 -11.92 3.02
CA SER A 45 3.91 -11.82 4.31
C SER A 45 4.75 -11.14 5.36
N LEU A 46 4.08 -10.48 6.31
CA LEU A 46 4.72 -9.78 7.40
C LEU A 46 5.20 -10.76 8.48
N GLU A 47 6.51 -11.04 8.51
CA GLU A 47 7.09 -12.03 9.43
C GLU A 47 7.40 -11.45 10.81
N SER A 48 7.75 -10.16 10.88
CA SER A 48 8.10 -9.45 12.09
C SER A 48 7.66 -7.98 12.01
N LEU A 49 7.22 -7.41 13.14
CA LEU A 49 7.03 -5.96 13.28
C LEU A 49 8.38 -5.22 13.44
N GLY A 50 9.49 -5.94 13.43
CA GLY A 50 10.80 -5.40 13.76
C GLY A 50 10.91 -5.05 15.25
N GLN A 51 11.85 -4.15 15.56
CA GLN A 51 12.12 -3.68 16.91
C GLN A 51 11.29 -2.45 17.26
N VAL A 52 9.95 -2.57 17.20
CA VAL A 52 9.04 -1.48 17.61
C VAL A 52 9.28 -1.06 19.07
N ILE A 53 9.68 -2.01 19.91
CA ILE A 53 10.07 -1.80 21.31
C ILE A 53 11.52 -2.26 21.45
N ALA A 54 12.47 -1.38 21.13
CA ALA A 54 13.90 -1.70 21.24
C ALA A 54 14.23 -2.16 22.68
N PRO A 55 14.98 -3.28 22.88
CA PRO A 55 15.70 -4.07 21.88
C PRO A 55 14.95 -5.31 21.35
N PHE A 56 13.69 -5.53 21.73
CA PHE A 56 12.95 -6.76 21.42
C PHE A 56 12.32 -6.71 20.02
N SER A 57 12.57 -7.74 19.21
CA SER A 57 11.88 -7.94 17.92
C SER A 57 10.61 -8.75 18.12
N ILE A 58 9.47 -8.24 17.64
CA ILE A 58 8.20 -8.97 17.69
C ILE A 58 8.07 -9.82 16.43
N LYS A 59 8.13 -11.15 16.58
CA LYS A 59 7.87 -12.11 15.49
C LYS A 59 6.40 -12.51 15.49
N LEU A 60 5.74 -12.47 14.34
CA LEU A 60 4.30 -12.75 14.27
C LEU A 60 3.98 -14.24 14.02
N GLY A 61 4.89 -14.99 13.38
CA GLY A 61 4.63 -16.38 12.99
C GLY A 61 3.34 -16.49 12.17
N ILE A 62 2.44 -17.42 12.53
CA ILE A 62 1.14 -17.61 11.85
C ILE A 62 0.27 -16.35 11.87
N LEU A 63 0.39 -15.50 12.90
CA LEU A 63 -0.35 -14.24 12.95
C LEU A 63 0.11 -13.26 11.86
N GLY A 64 1.30 -13.45 11.28
CA GLY A 64 1.84 -12.61 10.20
C GLY A 64 0.93 -12.58 8.99
N THR A 65 0.36 -13.74 8.62
CA THR A 65 -0.62 -13.88 7.54
C THR A 65 -1.86 -13.01 7.79
N VAL A 66 -2.46 -13.13 8.97
CA VAL A 66 -3.67 -12.38 9.34
C VAL A 66 -3.38 -10.89 9.37
N PHE A 67 -2.27 -10.49 9.98
CA PHE A 67 -1.85 -9.09 10.03
C PHE A 67 -1.60 -8.51 8.63
N THR A 68 -0.98 -9.27 7.73
CA THR A 68 -0.73 -8.82 6.35
C THR A 68 -2.04 -8.51 5.63
N ILE A 69 -3.06 -9.37 5.76
CA ILE A 69 -4.38 -9.14 5.17
C ILE A 69 -5.02 -7.87 5.76
N LEU A 70 -5.05 -7.75 7.09
CA LEU A 70 -5.66 -6.62 7.77
C LEU A 70 -4.98 -5.29 7.44
N ILE A 71 -3.64 -5.26 7.41
CA ILE A 71 -2.87 -4.06 7.06
C ILE A 71 -3.11 -3.69 5.60
N THR A 72 -3.13 -4.66 4.69
CA THR A 72 -3.37 -4.40 3.26
C THR A 72 -4.74 -3.75 3.05
N ILE A 73 -5.80 -4.34 3.60
CA ILE A 73 -7.17 -3.79 3.56
C ILE A 73 -7.22 -2.42 4.23
N GLY A 74 -6.62 -2.29 5.41
CA GLY A 74 -6.62 -1.08 6.21
C GLY A 74 -5.95 0.10 5.50
N VAL A 75 -4.77 -0.12 4.92
CA VAL A 75 -4.04 0.92 4.19
C VAL A 75 -4.82 1.34 2.94
N ILE A 76 -5.33 0.39 2.15
CA ILE A 76 -6.10 0.73 0.93
C ILE A 76 -7.32 1.57 1.28
N ASN A 77 -8.11 1.14 2.27
CA ASN A 77 -9.33 1.86 2.66
C ASN A 77 -8.99 3.19 3.35
N ALA A 78 -7.92 3.29 4.14
CA ALA A 78 -7.50 4.54 4.75
C ALA A 78 -7.12 5.60 3.70
N PHE A 79 -6.35 5.23 2.67
CA PHE A 79 -6.02 6.16 1.59
C PHE A 79 -7.25 6.55 0.76
N ASN A 80 -8.16 5.62 0.48
CA ASN A 80 -9.42 5.91 -0.20
C ASN A 80 -10.31 6.89 0.61
N MET A 81 -10.31 6.83 1.95
CA MET A 81 -11.06 7.76 2.80
C MET A 81 -10.39 9.14 2.91
N VAL A 82 -9.07 9.22 2.79
CA VAL A 82 -8.31 10.48 2.82
C VAL A 82 -8.49 11.31 1.56
N ASP A 83 -8.77 10.67 0.42
CA ASP A 83 -8.93 11.29 -0.91
C ASP A 83 -10.19 12.20 -1.06
N GLY A 84 -10.81 12.60 0.05
CA GLY A 84 -11.94 13.53 0.07
C GLY A 84 -11.55 15.01 0.23
N ILE A 85 -10.26 15.32 0.30
CA ILE A 85 -9.73 16.67 0.48
C ILE A 85 -8.70 16.96 -0.63
N ASP A 86 -8.92 18.06 -1.36
CA ASP A 86 -8.06 18.53 -2.45
C ASP A 86 -6.58 18.59 -2.04
N GLY A 87 -5.73 17.90 -2.80
CA GLY A 87 -4.28 17.82 -2.63
C GLY A 87 -3.80 16.98 -1.43
N LEU A 88 -4.67 16.55 -0.51
CA LEU A 88 -4.26 15.82 0.70
C LEU A 88 -3.71 14.42 0.39
N LEU A 89 -4.35 13.70 -0.54
CA LEU A 89 -3.91 12.36 -0.92
C LEU A 89 -2.50 12.39 -1.52
N ALA A 90 -2.22 13.36 -2.39
CA ALA A 90 -0.91 13.50 -3.02
C ALA A 90 0.18 13.81 -1.98
N GLY A 91 -0.10 14.68 -1.01
CA GLY A 91 0.80 15.02 0.08
C GLY A 91 1.11 13.84 0.98
N LEU A 92 0.09 13.15 1.50
CA LEU A 92 0.28 12.00 2.39
C LEU A 92 0.97 10.82 1.69
N SER A 93 0.61 10.55 0.43
CA SER A 93 1.27 9.52 -0.39
C SER A 93 2.73 9.85 -0.62
N SER A 94 3.04 11.10 -0.98
CA SER A 94 4.42 11.55 -1.19
C SER A 94 5.26 11.45 0.08
N ALA A 95 4.72 11.86 1.24
CA ALA A 95 5.39 11.74 2.52
C ALA A 95 5.66 10.27 2.89
N SER A 96 4.69 9.39 2.66
CA SER A 96 4.81 7.94 2.91
C SER A 96 5.89 7.31 2.03
N PHE A 97 5.87 7.57 0.73
CA PHE A 97 6.89 7.07 -0.21
C PHE A 97 8.27 7.67 0.06
N ALA A 98 8.37 8.93 0.51
CA ALA A 98 9.65 9.52 0.89
C ALA A 98 10.26 8.80 2.09
N GLY A 99 9.45 8.53 3.14
CA GLY A 99 9.90 7.78 4.31
C GLY A 99 10.36 6.37 3.96
N ILE A 100 9.54 5.62 3.19
CA ILE A 100 9.90 4.27 2.74
C ILE A 100 11.14 4.31 1.85
N GLY A 101 11.22 5.25 0.90
CA GLY A 101 12.35 5.40 -0.03
C GLY A 101 13.67 5.67 0.69
N VAL A 102 13.66 6.53 1.72
CA VAL A 102 14.84 6.78 2.57
C VAL A 102 15.23 5.52 3.34
N LEU A 103 14.27 4.79 3.94
CA LEU A 103 14.57 3.54 4.64
C LEU A 103 15.18 2.48 3.71
N MET A 104 14.63 2.32 2.50
CA MET A 104 15.16 1.39 1.50
C MET A 104 16.55 1.81 1.01
N TRP A 105 16.82 3.11 0.92
CA TRP A 105 18.15 3.62 0.57
C TRP A 105 19.18 3.31 1.65
N LEU A 106 18.82 3.49 2.92
CA LEU A 106 19.67 3.18 4.07
C LEU A 106 19.95 1.68 4.20
N ASP A 107 19.01 0.84 3.78
CA ASP A 107 19.14 -0.63 3.74
C ASP A 107 19.82 -1.13 2.44
N GLU A 108 20.43 -0.23 1.64
CA GLU A 108 21.11 -0.53 0.37
C GLU A 108 20.21 -1.15 -0.72
N GLN A 109 18.90 -1.15 -0.53
CA GLN A 109 17.90 -1.63 -1.48
C GLN A 109 17.54 -0.54 -2.51
N TYR A 110 18.54 -0.10 -3.28
CA TYR A 110 18.40 1.04 -4.21
C TYR A 110 17.28 0.87 -5.24
N SER A 111 17.04 -0.34 -5.71
CA SER A 111 15.96 -0.62 -6.67
C SER A 111 14.59 -0.18 -6.11
N LEU A 112 14.26 -0.59 -4.89
CA LEU A 112 13.00 -0.22 -4.23
C LEU A 112 12.95 1.27 -3.89
N ALA A 113 14.07 1.84 -3.46
CA ALA A 113 14.17 3.28 -3.20
C ALA A 113 13.85 4.10 -4.47
N TYR A 114 14.41 3.73 -5.62
CA TYR A 114 14.10 4.39 -6.89
C TYR A 114 12.62 4.26 -7.28
N TRP A 115 11.99 3.10 -7.03
CA TRP A 115 10.54 2.95 -7.23
C TRP A 115 9.74 3.92 -6.35
N CYS A 116 10.07 4.04 -5.07
CA CYS A 116 9.40 4.98 -4.18
C CYS A 116 9.55 6.44 -4.64
N PHE A 117 10.77 6.87 -4.99
CA PHE A 117 10.99 8.24 -5.46
C PHE A 117 10.37 8.51 -6.82
N ALA A 118 10.35 7.53 -7.73
CA ALA A 118 9.66 7.65 -9.01
C ALA A 118 8.14 7.85 -8.82
N LEU A 119 7.52 7.15 -7.86
CA LEU A 119 6.10 7.34 -7.54
C LEU A 119 5.81 8.77 -7.04
N ILE A 120 6.71 9.38 -6.27
CA ILE A 120 6.57 10.79 -5.87
C ILE A 120 6.54 11.70 -7.09
N VAL A 121 7.44 11.50 -8.06
CA VAL A 121 7.47 12.29 -9.30
C VAL A 121 6.17 12.14 -10.09
N VAL A 122 5.61 10.93 -10.15
CA VAL A 122 4.31 10.67 -10.80
C VAL A 122 3.15 11.37 -10.09
N LEU A 123 3.24 11.57 -8.77
CA LEU A 123 2.22 12.28 -8.00
C LEU A 123 2.27 13.80 -8.17
N ILE A 124 3.36 14.38 -8.67
CA ILE A 124 3.49 15.85 -8.81
C ILE A 124 2.43 16.43 -9.78
N PRO A 125 2.25 15.93 -11.01
CA PRO A 125 1.19 16.43 -11.89
C PRO A 125 -0.19 16.27 -11.27
N TYR A 126 -0.47 15.10 -10.67
CA TYR A 126 -1.74 14.87 -9.98
C TYR A 126 -1.97 15.89 -8.87
N ALA A 127 -0.98 16.15 -8.02
CA ALA A 127 -1.05 17.16 -6.96
C ALA A 127 -1.37 18.56 -7.53
N MET A 128 -0.67 18.96 -8.60
CA MET A 128 -0.86 20.29 -9.20
C MET A 128 -2.26 20.51 -9.78
N PHE A 129 -2.91 19.45 -10.29
CA PHE A 129 -4.26 19.54 -10.87
C PHE A 129 -5.38 19.27 -9.86
N ASN A 130 -5.05 18.70 -8.70
CA ASN A 130 -5.99 18.36 -7.63
C ASN A 130 -5.98 19.41 -6.48
N LEU A 131 -5.05 20.37 -6.50
CA LEU A 131 -4.97 21.51 -5.57
C LEU A 131 -5.92 22.67 -5.95
#